data_AF-A0A7W1P582-F1
#
_entry.id   AF-A0A7W1P582-F1
#
_cell.length_a   1.000
_cell.length_b   1.000
_cell.length_c   1.000
_cell.angle_alpha   90.00
_cell.angle_beta   90.00
_cell.angle_gamma   90.00
#
_symmetry.space_group_name_H-M   'P 1'
#
loop_
_entity.id
_entity.type
_entity.pdbx_description
1 polymer ?
#
loop_
_entity_poly.entity_id
_entity_poly.type
_entity_poly.pdbx_seq_one_letter_code
_entity_poly.pdbx_strand_id
1 'polypeptide(L)'
;MTLRALSRFGVAPFLVAAISIAGCGGDRTSPTSPTGVPAGLLGANPDGSTLKVTQPVPQAPTNSVRLENATPTLRFSNAQGLYVNVDLEYQVQILTESGQQVYLQQVPRGSGQTIHTYPGQLDLDTTYLWRARATYQGQVGPWSDTAAFLTLARPFVPDDQLLAYLLQFSQGNAEWNACSAGSGRSCFRFVYDAVQSMNPTCDPNSWGLLSKNPGEQQCTRNGCGSLGGEGFGEDVITHGGWSPIRLWDVIVGAGAPGASLGASEIPRDTRRPGNNWACPWR
;
A
#
# COMPACT_ATOMS: atom_id res chain seq x y z
N MET A 1 -38.14 1.55 48.60
CA MET A 1 -38.79 0.23 48.68
C MET A 1 -40.26 0.45 48.98
N THR A 2 -41.10 0.40 47.95
CA THR A 2 -42.55 0.55 48.09
C THR A 2 -43.22 -0.44 47.13
N LEU A 3 -43.53 -1.61 47.67
CA LEU A 3 -44.38 -2.61 47.02
C LEU A 3 -45.80 -2.06 46.91
N ARG A 4 -46.39 -2.13 45.71
CA ARG A 4 -47.84 -2.13 45.53
C ARG A 4 -48.26 -3.45 44.91
N ALA A 5 -49.19 -4.08 45.62
CA ALA A 5 -49.77 -5.37 45.36
C ALA A 5 -51.16 -5.24 44.70
N LEU A 6 -51.68 -6.41 44.26
CA LEU A 6 -53.10 -6.75 44.03
C LEU A 6 -53.71 -6.21 42.71
N SER A 7 -54.58 -6.91 41.99
CA SER A 7 -55.16 -8.25 42.13
C SER A 7 -55.99 -8.61 40.88
N ARG A 8 -55.89 -9.88 40.49
CA ARG A 8 -56.95 -10.87 40.17
C ARG A 8 -58.11 -10.61 39.17
N PHE A 9 -58.45 -11.76 38.55
CA PHE A 9 -59.76 -12.30 38.13
C PHE A 9 -60.27 -12.05 36.71
N GLY A 10 -60.62 -13.16 36.03
CA GLY A 10 -61.48 -13.19 34.86
C GLY A 10 -61.36 -14.48 34.03
N VAL A 11 -61.93 -15.59 34.51
CA VAL A 11 -62.22 -16.79 33.71
C VAL A 11 -63.68 -16.72 33.26
N ALA A 12 -63.96 -16.92 31.97
CA ALA A 12 -65.26 -17.41 31.49
C ALA A 12 -65.10 -18.08 30.09
N PRO A 13 -65.68 -19.26 29.87
CA PRO A 13 -65.58 -19.99 28.59
C PRO A 13 -66.78 -19.68 27.68
N PHE A 14 -66.59 -19.80 26.36
CA PHE A 14 -67.69 -19.79 25.39
C PHE A 14 -67.66 -21.05 24.53
N LEU A 15 -68.79 -21.76 24.57
CA LEU A 15 -69.20 -22.90 23.76
C LEU A 15 -69.61 -22.44 22.36
N VAL A 16 -69.18 -23.14 21.31
CA VAL A 16 -69.93 -23.29 20.04
C VAL A 16 -69.68 -24.69 19.46
N ALA A 17 -70.75 -25.34 19.02
CA ALA A 17 -70.80 -26.71 18.51
C ALA A 17 -70.95 -26.77 16.97
N ALA A 18 -70.41 -27.85 16.41
CA ALA A 18 -70.84 -28.66 15.25
C ALA A 18 -70.76 -28.11 13.81
N ILE A 19 -70.22 -28.92 12.88
CA ILE A 19 -70.96 -29.64 11.79
C ILE A 19 -70.00 -30.26 10.72
N SER A 20 -70.17 -31.58 10.52
CA SER A 20 -70.08 -32.44 9.30
C SER A 20 -68.82 -32.79 8.48
N ILE A 21 -68.49 -34.10 8.52
CA ILE A 21 -68.29 -35.15 7.47
C ILE A 21 -67.61 -34.79 6.12
N ALA A 22 -66.50 -35.46 5.80
CA ALA A 22 -66.21 -36.06 4.48
C ALA A 22 -65.06 -37.08 4.59
N GLY A 23 -65.28 -38.32 4.13
CA GLY A 23 -64.23 -39.34 4.01
C GLY A 23 -63.48 -39.24 2.68
N CYS A 24 -62.33 -39.92 2.60
CA CYS A 24 -61.89 -40.81 1.51
C CYS A 24 -60.44 -41.23 1.77
N GLY A 25 -60.16 -42.54 1.63
CA GLY A 25 -58.80 -43.06 1.57
C GLY A 25 -58.08 -42.61 0.29
N GLY A 26 -56.75 -42.49 0.36
CA GLY A 26 -55.90 -42.16 -0.77
C GLY A 26 -54.43 -42.40 -0.44
N ASP A 27 -53.91 -43.49 -0.99
CA ASP A 27 -52.55 -43.81 -1.43
C ASP A 27 -51.33 -43.18 -0.73
N ARG A 28 -50.40 -44.05 -0.32
CA ARG A 28 -49.01 -43.69 -0.01
C ARG A 28 -48.37 -43.11 -1.28
N THR A 29 -48.27 -41.80 -1.37
CA THR A 29 -47.35 -41.16 -2.30
C THR A 29 -45.94 -41.35 -1.75
N SER A 30 -45.15 -42.18 -2.43
CA SER A 30 -43.69 -42.23 -2.24
C SER A 30 -43.14 -40.80 -2.30
N PRO A 31 -42.20 -40.41 -1.43
CA PRO A 31 -41.63 -39.07 -1.49
C PRO A 31 -41.04 -38.86 -2.88
N THR A 32 -41.49 -37.80 -3.56
CA THR A 32 -40.91 -37.33 -4.81
C THR A 32 -39.44 -37.02 -4.55
N SER A 33 -38.56 -37.70 -5.29
CA SER A 33 -37.13 -37.36 -5.30
C SER A 33 -36.97 -35.87 -5.63
N PRO A 34 -36.10 -35.13 -4.95
CA PRO A 34 -35.87 -33.74 -5.30
C PRO A 34 -35.35 -33.68 -6.74
N THR A 35 -35.97 -32.82 -7.54
CA THR A 35 -35.54 -32.49 -8.89
C THR A 35 -34.09 -32.04 -8.86
N GLY A 36 -33.23 -32.71 -9.63
CA GLY A 36 -31.82 -32.35 -9.76
C GLY A 36 -31.69 -30.88 -10.19
N VAL A 37 -30.92 -30.12 -9.42
CA VAL A 37 -30.59 -28.72 -9.74
C VAL A 37 -29.81 -28.71 -11.07
N PRO A 38 -30.09 -27.76 -11.98
CA PRO A 38 -29.34 -27.64 -13.22
C PRO A 38 -27.83 -27.52 -12.96
N ALA A 39 -27.02 -28.22 -13.77
CA ALA A 39 -25.57 -28.15 -13.74
C ALA A 39 -25.12 -26.70 -14.04
N GLY A 40 -24.76 -25.98 -12.98
CA GLY A 40 -24.37 -24.57 -13.07
C GLY A 40 -24.38 -23.83 -11.72
N LEU A 41 -25.10 -24.33 -10.71
CA LEU A 41 -25.13 -23.74 -9.35
C LEU A 41 -25.08 -24.80 -8.22
N LEU A 42 -24.53 -25.98 -8.48
CA LEU A 42 -24.35 -27.02 -7.47
C LEU A 42 -22.95 -26.92 -6.82
N GLY A 43 -22.92 -26.62 -5.52
CA GLY A 43 -21.84 -27.10 -4.65
C GLY A 43 -20.74 -26.12 -4.21
N ALA A 44 -20.93 -24.80 -4.40
CA ALA A 44 -20.06 -23.82 -3.73
C ALA A 44 -20.32 -23.85 -2.22
N ASN A 45 -19.25 -23.92 -1.44
CA ASN A 45 -19.26 -23.72 0.01
C ASN A 45 -19.66 -22.26 0.33
N PRO A 46 -20.06 -21.94 1.57
CA PRO A 46 -20.45 -20.58 1.97
C PRO A 46 -19.39 -19.50 1.72
N ASP A 47 -18.12 -19.88 1.66
CA ASP A 47 -16.98 -19.02 1.34
C ASP A 47 -16.75 -18.83 -0.17
N GLY A 48 -17.64 -19.38 -1.01
CA GLY A 48 -17.56 -19.35 -2.47
C GLY A 48 -16.60 -20.37 -3.06
N SER A 49 -15.97 -21.22 -2.26
CA SER A 49 -15.07 -22.26 -2.75
C SER A 49 -15.84 -23.46 -3.32
N THR A 50 -15.38 -23.95 -4.46
CA THR A 50 -15.96 -25.11 -5.16
C THR A 50 -14.98 -26.28 -5.21
N LEU A 51 -13.69 -26.01 -5.01
CA LEU A 51 -12.62 -27.00 -5.00
C LEU A 51 -12.47 -27.63 -3.62
N LYS A 52 -12.44 -28.98 -3.55
CA LYS A 52 -12.31 -29.75 -2.31
C LYS A 52 -10.84 -29.91 -1.89
N VAL A 53 -10.24 -28.79 -1.48
CA VAL A 53 -8.86 -28.68 -0.99
C VAL A 53 -8.84 -27.97 0.37
N THR A 54 -7.76 -28.14 1.14
CA THR A 54 -7.49 -27.30 2.31
C THR A 54 -7.21 -25.86 1.88
N GLN A 55 -7.32 -24.89 2.79
CA GLN A 55 -6.81 -23.55 2.52
C GLN A 55 -5.27 -23.55 2.50
N PRO A 56 -4.62 -22.71 1.68
CA PRO A 56 -3.19 -22.43 1.82
C PRO A 56 -2.91 -21.79 3.19
N VAL A 57 -1.70 -21.96 3.72
CA VAL A 57 -1.29 -21.32 4.99
C VAL A 57 -0.23 -20.27 4.71
N PRO A 58 -0.48 -18.97 5.01
CA PRO A 58 0.52 -17.92 4.86
C PRO A 58 1.72 -18.20 5.77
N GLN A 59 2.93 -18.01 5.25
CA GLN A 59 4.16 -18.22 6.02
C GLN A 59 4.96 -16.93 6.15
N ALA A 60 5.12 -16.19 5.05
CA ALA A 60 5.80 -14.90 5.07
C ALA A 60 5.30 -13.99 3.93
N PRO A 61 5.28 -12.67 4.13
CA PRO A 61 5.36 -11.99 5.42
C PRO A 61 4.05 -12.16 6.22
N THR A 62 4.15 -12.23 7.54
CA THR A 62 3.00 -12.43 8.46
C THR A 62 3.17 -11.56 9.71
N ASN A 63 2.15 -11.53 10.58
CA ASN A 63 2.19 -10.81 11.87
C ASN A 63 2.55 -9.32 11.78
N SER A 64 2.18 -8.66 10.68
CA SER A 64 2.46 -7.23 10.45
C SER A 64 3.95 -6.89 10.51
N VAL A 65 4.82 -7.84 10.12
CA VAL A 65 6.27 -7.59 10.06
C VAL A 65 6.60 -6.45 9.11
N ARG A 66 7.55 -5.59 9.51
CA ARG A 66 8.10 -4.55 8.65
C ARG A 66 9.15 -5.14 7.72
N LEU A 67 8.99 -4.89 6.42
CA LEU A 67 9.93 -5.30 5.38
C LEU A 67 11.04 -4.26 5.21
N GLU A 68 12.15 -4.68 4.62
CA GLU A 68 13.26 -3.79 4.23
C GLU A 68 13.14 -3.34 2.76
N ASN A 69 12.11 -3.78 2.06
CA ASN A 69 11.83 -3.45 0.66
C ASN A 69 10.34 -3.14 0.44
N ALA A 70 10.00 -2.65 -0.75
CA ALA A 70 8.63 -2.38 -1.18
C ALA A 70 8.14 -3.37 -2.26
N THR A 71 8.89 -4.47 -2.44
CA THR A 71 8.68 -5.52 -3.44
C THR A 71 8.54 -6.85 -2.69
N PRO A 72 7.44 -7.07 -1.96
CA PRO A 72 7.33 -8.19 -1.03
C PRO A 72 7.43 -9.54 -1.73
N THR A 73 8.14 -10.48 -1.11
CA THR A 73 8.12 -11.90 -1.49
C THR A 73 7.16 -12.66 -0.57
N LEU A 74 6.02 -13.04 -1.14
CA LEU A 74 4.97 -13.79 -0.47
C LEU A 74 5.26 -15.30 -0.53
N ARG A 75 5.09 -15.99 0.59
CA ARG A 75 5.33 -17.42 0.75
C ARG A 75 4.18 -18.05 1.52
N PHE A 76 3.62 -19.13 0.99
CA PHE A 76 2.58 -19.90 1.65
C PHE A 76 2.77 -21.40 1.41
N SER A 77 2.30 -22.22 2.35
CA SER A 77 2.24 -23.68 2.15
C SER A 77 1.11 -24.03 1.21
N ASN A 78 1.36 -24.98 0.32
CA ASN A 78 0.40 -25.41 -0.68
C ASN A 78 -0.83 -26.08 -0.03
N ALA A 79 -1.99 -25.83 -0.62
CA ALA A 79 -3.21 -26.55 -0.31
C ALA A 79 -3.06 -28.04 -0.66
N GLN A 80 -3.75 -28.90 0.09
CA GLN A 80 -3.82 -30.34 -0.13
C GLN A 80 -5.22 -30.74 -0.60
N GLY A 81 -5.31 -31.69 -1.51
CA GLY A 81 -6.58 -32.28 -1.89
C GLY A 81 -7.21 -33.02 -0.72
N LEU A 82 -8.51 -32.83 -0.46
CA LEU A 82 -9.20 -33.55 0.61
C LEU A 82 -9.44 -35.02 0.25
N TYR A 83 -9.58 -35.33 -1.04
CA TYR A 83 -9.87 -36.67 -1.54
C TYR A 83 -8.85 -37.15 -2.59
N VAL A 84 -8.39 -36.24 -3.44
CA VAL A 84 -7.42 -36.51 -4.52
C VAL A 84 -6.47 -35.34 -4.62
N ASN A 85 -5.18 -35.62 -4.75
CA ASN A 85 -4.18 -34.61 -5.06
C ASN A 85 -4.15 -34.33 -6.55
N VAL A 86 -4.27 -33.05 -6.91
CA VAL A 86 -4.16 -32.56 -8.28
C VAL A 86 -3.04 -31.52 -8.33
N ASP A 87 -2.57 -31.23 -9.54
CA ASP A 87 -1.63 -30.13 -9.74
C ASP A 87 -2.41 -28.81 -9.67
N LEU A 88 -2.16 -28.04 -8.61
CA LEU A 88 -2.91 -26.83 -8.30
C LEU A 88 -2.17 -25.61 -8.85
N GLU A 89 -2.91 -24.60 -9.27
CA GLU A 89 -2.41 -23.24 -9.42
C GLU A 89 -2.88 -22.40 -8.22
N TYR A 90 -2.40 -21.16 -8.11
CA TYR A 90 -2.80 -20.28 -7.03
C TYR A 90 -3.16 -18.89 -7.52
N GLN A 91 -4.21 -18.32 -6.95
CA GLN A 91 -4.44 -16.89 -6.99
C GLN A 91 -3.85 -16.24 -5.75
N VAL A 92 -3.02 -15.22 -5.96
CA VAL A 92 -2.45 -14.39 -4.90
C VAL A 92 -3.07 -13.00 -4.98
N GLN A 93 -3.56 -12.51 -3.85
CA GLN A 93 -4.20 -11.20 -3.73
C GLN A 93 -3.45 -10.35 -2.71
N ILE A 94 -3.19 -9.08 -3.06
CA ILE A 94 -2.72 -8.03 -2.14
C ILE A 94 -3.80 -6.95 -2.06
N LEU A 95 -4.11 -6.51 -0.85
CA LEU A 95 -5.07 -5.46 -0.57
C LEU A 95 -4.43 -4.38 0.32
N THR A 96 -4.96 -3.17 0.27
CA THR A 96 -4.71 -2.15 1.29
C THR A 96 -5.28 -2.59 2.64
N GLU A 97 -4.88 -1.93 3.73
CA GLU A 97 -5.48 -2.14 5.04
C GLU A 97 -7.00 -1.87 5.07
N SER A 98 -7.49 -0.96 4.21
CA SER A 98 -8.93 -0.69 4.02
C SER A 98 -9.67 -1.77 3.19
N GLY A 99 -8.96 -2.78 2.69
CA GLY A 99 -9.53 -3.87 1.89
C GLY A 99 -9.66 -3.58 0.40
N GLN A 100 -9.10 -2.48 -0.12
CA GLN A 100 -9.06 -2.21 -1.55
C GLN A 100 -8.07 -3.16 -2.23
N GLN A 101 -8.47 -3.82 -3.32
CA GLN A 101 -7.59 -4.69 -4.08
C GLN A 101 -6.50 -3.88 -4.80
N VAL A 102 -5.24 -4.24 -4.54
CA VAL A 102 -4.05 -3.66 -5.17
C VAL A 102 -3.50 -4.61 -6.24
N TYR A 103 -3.58 -5.92 -5.99
CA TYR A 103 -3.03 -6.95 -6.85
C TYR A 103 -3.87 -8.22 -6.79
N LEU A 104 -4.03 -8.90 -7.93
CA LEU A 104 -4.61 -10.23 -8.04
C LEU A 104 -3.99 -10.94 -9.24
N GLN A 105 -3.31 -12.07 -9.02
CA GLN A 105 -2.61 -12.78 -10.11
C GLN A 105 -2.65 -14.29 -9.91
N GLN A 106 -2.72 -15.03 -11.02
CA GLN A 106 -2.47 -16.47 -11.08
C GLN A 106 -0.97 -16.76 -11.07
N VAL A 107 -0.53 -17.65 -10.19
CA VAL A 107 0.88 -18.05 -10.03
C VAL A 107 0.99 -19.57 -10.06
N PRO A 108 2.07 -20.10 -10.66
CA PRO A 108 2.31 -21.53 -10.68
C PRO A 108 2.62 -22.04 -9.26
N ARG A 109 2.29 -23.30 -9.01
CA ARG A 109 2.65 -23.99 -7.79
C ARG A 109 4.17 -24.17 -7.66
N GLY A 110 4.69 -23.96 -6.46
CA GLY A 110 6.04 -24.40 -6.07
C GLY A 110 6.06 -25.78 -5.40
N SER A 111 7.26 -26.31 -5.12
CA SER A 111 7.43 -27.61 -4.46
C SER A 111 7.19 -27.49 -2.95
N GLY A 112 6.07 -28.05 -2.47
CA GLY A 112 5.62 -28.01 -1.07
C GLY A 112 5.13 -26.63 -0.59
N GLN A 113 5.83 -25.57 -0.97
CA GLN A 113 5.47 -24.17 -0.75
C GLN A 113 5.52 -23.42 -2.07
N THR A 114 4.70 -22.38 -2.19
CA THR A 114 4.72 -21.47 -3.33
C THR A 114 5.29 -20.13 -2.89
N ILE A 115 6.17 -19.56 -3.73
CA ILE A 115 6.84 -18.28 -3.50
C ILE A 115 6.49 -17.37 -4.67
N HIS A 116 6.05 -16.15 -4.38
CA HIS A 116 5.71 -15.15 -5.37
C HIS A 116 6.20 -13.77 -4.94
N THR A 117 7.04 -13.14 -5.76
CA THR A 117 7.48 -11.76 -5.55
C THR A 117 6.56 -10.82 -6.32
N TYR A 118 6.03 -9.80 -5.62
CA TYR A 118 5.25 -8.75 -6.25
C TYR A 118 6.12 -8.02 -7.29
N PRO A 119 5.68 -7.93 -8.57
CA PRO A 119 6.53 -7.42 -9.66
C PRO A 119 6.62 -5.89 -9.70
N GLY A 120 5.73 -5.18 -9.00
CA GLY A 120 5.73 -3.72 -8.90
C GLY A 120 6.39 -3.23 -7.62
N GLN A 121 6.25 -1.93 -7.37
CA GLN A 121 6.66 -1.31 -6.11
C GLN A 121 5.42 -0.84 -5.35
N LEU A 122 5.28 -1.29 -4.11
CA LEU A 122 4.22 -0.83 -3.21
C LEU A 122 4.58 0.52 -2.56
N ASP A 123 3.58 1.21 -2.04
CA ASP A 123 3.81 2.44 -1.29
C ASP A 123 4.61 2.14 -0.02
N LEU A 124 5.53 3.06 0.32
CA LEU A 124 6.36 2.95 1.52
C LEU A 124 5.55 3.24 2.78
N ASP A 125 6.03 2.71 3.90
CA ASP A 125 5.44 2.88 5.23
C ASP A 125 3.93 2.63 5.25
N THR A 126 3.50 1.62 4.49
CA THR A 126 2.08 1.32 4.26
C THR A 126 1.81 -0.14 4.62
N THR A 127 0.74 -0.35 5.41
CA THR A 127 0.26 -1.68 5.76
C THR A 127 -0.52 -2.27 4.59
N TYR A 128 -0.16 -3.49 4.20
CA TYR A 128 -0.88 -4.27 3.21
C TYR A 128 -1.33 -5.61 3.80
N LEU A 129 -2.48 -6.06 3.32
CA LEU A 129 -3.04 -7.37 3.58
C LEU A 129 -2.79 -8.26 2.37
N TRP A 130 -2.59 -9.55 2.58
CA TRP A 130 -2.50 -10.51 1.49
C TRP A 130 -3.07 -11.87 1.87
N ARG A 131 -3.50 -12.59 0.84
CA ARG A 131 -4.03 -13.95 0.97
C ARG A 131 -3.84 -14.71 -0.34
N ALA A 132 -3.87 -16.02 -0.27
CA ALA A 132 -3.78 -16.90 -1.42
C ALA A 132 -4.91 -17.93 -1.41
N ARG A 133 -5.34 -18.39 -2.59
CA ARG A 133 -6.24 -19.54 -2.73
C ARG A 133 -5.80 -20.44 -3.87
N ALA A 134 -6.04 -21.73 -3.72
CA ALA A 134 -5.80 -22.69 -4.79
C ALA A 134 -6.84 -22.52 -5.91
N THR A 135 -6.42 -22.80 -7.14
CA THR A 135 -7.28 -22.83 -8.32
C THR A 135 -6.99 -24.10 -9.13
N TYR A 136 -8.02 -24.63 -9.78
CA TYR A 136 -7.90 -25.79 -10.66
C TYR A 136 -9.07 -25.81 -11.65
N GLN A 137 -8.77 -25.78 -12.96
CA GLN A 137 -9.79 -25.86 -14.03
C GLN A 137 -10.98 -24.91 -13.83
N GLY A 138 -10.71 -23.66 -13.44
CA GLY A 138 -11.74 -22.64 -13.18
C GLY A 138 -12.46 -22.76 -11.83
N GLN A 139 -12.21 -23.82 -11.07
CA GLN A 139 -12.66 -23.97 -9.69
C GLN A 139 -11.68 -23.31 -8.72
N VAL A 140 -12.19 -22.87 -7.58
CA VAL A 140 -11.40 -22.16 -6.56
C VAL A 140 -11.55 -22.83 -5.21
N GLY A 141 -10.44 -22.93 -4.47
CA GLY A 141 -10.42 -23.35 -3.08
C GLY A 141 -10.77 -22.20 -2.13
N PRO A 142 -10.86 -22.51 -0.82
CA PRO A 142 -10.95 -21.48 0.21
C PRO A 142 -9.76 -20.53 0.13
N TRP A 143 -9.98 -19.26 0.45
CA TRP A 143 -8.89 -18.34 0.74
C TRP A 143 -8.16 -18.78 2.01
N SER A 144 -6.85 -18.55 2.03
CA SER A 144 -6.07 -18.59 3.26
C SER A 144 -6.60 -17.58 4.27
N ASP A 145 -6.17 -17.72 5.53
CA ASP A 145 -6.22 -16.62 6.47
C ASP A 145 -5.51 -15.40 5.87
N THR A 146 -6.00 -14.20 6.20
CA THR A 146 -5.41 -12.95 5.73
C THR A 146 -4.16 -12.67 6.57
N ALA A 147 -3.01 -12.57 5.91
CA ALA A 147 -1.77 -12.12 6.52
C ALA A 147 -1.55 -10.63 6.26
N ALA A 148 -0.76 -9.99 7.12
CA ALA A 148 -0.44 -8.57 7.02
C ALA A 148 1.07 -8.35 7.09
N PHE A 149 1.54 -7.29 6.43
CA PHE A 149 2.90 -6.78 6.50
C PHE A 149 2.90 -5.27 6.33
N LEU A 150 4.01 -4.66 6.73
CA LEU A 150 4.28 -3.23 6.58
C LEU A 150 5.48 -3.06 5.65
N THR A 151 5.36 -2.26 4.60
CA THR A 151 6.51 -1.96 3.72
C THR A 151 7.61 -1.20 4.45
N LEU A 152 8.80 -1.09 3.85
CA LEU A 152 9.89 -0.35 4.46
C LEU A 152 9.46 1.07 4.85
N ALA A 153 10.08 1.59 5.91
CA ALA A 153 9.84 2.96 6.32
C ALA A 153 10.22 3.92 5.18
N ARG A 154 9.51 5.04 5.10
CA ARG A 154 9.97 6.16 4.26
C ARG A 154 11.29 6.66 4.84
N PRO A 155 12.32 6.91 4.00
CA PRO A 155 13.46 7.68 4.44
C PRO A 155 12.96 9.00 5.04
N PHE A 156 13.32 9.28 6.28
CA PHE A 156 12.97 10.51 6.96
C PHE A 156 14.24 11.15 7.48
N VAL A 157 14.53 12.34 6.98
CA VAL A 157 15.61 13.18 7.47
C VAL A 157 14.96 14.35 8.19
N PRO A 158 15.02 14.41 9.53
CA PRO A 158 14.59 15.58 10.29
C PRO A 158 15.33 16.85 9.87
N ASP A 159 14.69 18.01 10.02
CA ASP A 159 15.31 19.32 9.74
C ASP A 159 16.64 19.52 10.47
N ASP A 160 16.68 19.19 11.76
CA ASP A 160 17.86 19.31 12.62
C ASP A 160 18.99 18.33 12.26
N GLN A 161 18.71 17.32 11.43
CA GLN A 161 19.68 16.35 10.94
C GLN A 161 20.11 16.56 9.49
N LEU A 162 19.53 17.54 8.78
CA LEU A 162 19.80 17.78 7.36
C LEU A 162 21.30 17.94 7.07
N LEU A 163 22.01 18.76 7.85
CA LEU A 163 23.45 18.96 7.65
C LEU A 163 24.24 17.66 7.82
N ALA A 164 23.93 16.87 8.86
CA ALA A 164 24.61 15.61 9.12
C ALA A 164 24.40 14.61 7.97
N TYR A 165 23.16 14.55 7.45
CA TYR A 165 22.84 13.75 6.28
C TYR A 165 23.65 14.17 5.06
N LEU A 166 23.69 15.47 4.74
CA LEU A 166 24.43 15.99 3.58
C LEU A 166 25.94 15.74 3.71
N LEU A 167 26.50 15.93 4.91
CA LEU A 167 27.90 15.62 5.19
C LEU A 167 28.21 14.15 4.93
N GLN A 168 27.33 13.23 5.34
CA GLN A 168 27.48 11.81 5.04
C GLN A 168 27.32 11.52 3.53
N PHE A 169 26.30 12.08 2.89
CA PHE A 169 26.00 11.88 1.47
C PHE A 169 27.09 12.39 0.53
N SER A 170 27.85 13.40 0.97
CA SER A 170 28.97 13.98 0.22
C SER A 170 30.23 13.12 0.18
N GLN A 171 30.36 12.14 1.08
CA GLN A 171 31.57 11.31 1.17
C GLN A 171 31.73 10.45 -0.09
N GLY A 172 32.79 10.71 -0.86
CA GLY A 172 33.06 10.02 -2.12
C GLY A 172 32.13 10.41 -3.28
N ASN A 173 31.30 11.44 -3.11
CA ASN A 173 30.36 11.86 -4.15
C ASN A 173 31.04 12.74 -5.21
N ALA A 174 30.99 12.30 -6.48
CA ALA A 174 31.66 12.99 -7.58
C ALA A 174 31.05 14.37 -7.89
N GLU A 175 29.73 14.51 -7.77
CA GLU A 175 29.05 15.79 -8.00
C GLU A 175 29.37 16.78 -6.87
N TRP A 176 29.51 16.32 -5.63
CA TRP A 176 30.02 17.17 -4.55
C TRP A 176 31.47 17.63 -4.79
N ASN A 177 32.34 16.72 -5.20
CA ASN A 177 33.74 17.06 -5.50
C ASN A 177 33.84 18.11 -6.62
N ALA A 178 32.99 18.01 -7.64
CA ALA A 178 32.92 19.00 -8.71
C ALA A 178 32.26 20.31 -8.26
N CYS A 179 31.21 20.25 -7.43
CA CYS A 179 30.55 21.42 -6.85
C CYS A 179 31.54 22.27 -6.05
N SER A 180 32.23 21.66 -5.09
CA SER A 180 33.23 22.32 -4.23
C SER A 180 34.45 22.85 -5.01
N ALA A 181 34.68 22.35 -6.23
CA ALA A 181 35.67 22.86 -7.18
C ALA A 181 35.15 24.04 -8.04
N GLY A 182 33.90 24.45 -7.91
CA GLY A 182 33.30 25.58 -8.63
C GLY A 182 32.38 25.22 -9.79
N SER A 183 31.84 23.99 -9.86
CA SER A 183 30.83 23.63 -10.86
C SER A 183 29.42 23.81 -10.30
N GLY A 184 28.77 24.92 -10.65
CA GLY A 184 27.40 25.17 -10.17
C GLY A 184 26.36 24.14 -10.63
N ARG A 185 26.52 23.62 -11.86
CA ARG A 185 25.73 22.48 -12.34
C ARG A 185 25.89 21.24 -11.45
N SER A 186 27.10 21.00 -10.96
CA SER A 186 27.36 19.86 -10.07
C SER A 186 26.83 20.10 -8.67
N CYS A 187 26.79 21.34 -8.18
CA CYS A 187 26.09 21.68 -6.94
C CYS A 187 24.61 21.31 -7.03
N PHE A 188 23.95 21.73 -8.12
CA PHE A 188 22.56 21.34 -8.34
C PHE A 188 22.37 19.82 -8.45
N ARG A 189 23.24 19.11 -9.18
CA ARG A 189 23.12 17.64 -9.31
C ARG A 189 23.29 16.93 -7.98
N PHE A 190 24.25 17.37 -7.17
CA PHE A 190 24.43 16.87 -5.82
C PHE A 190 23.16 17.07 -4.99
N VAL A 191 22.59 18.28 -4.99
CA VAL A 191 21.34 18.60 -4.29
C VAL A 191 20.18 17.74 -4.81
N TYR A 192 20.04 17.61 -6.12
CA TYR A 192 19.04 16.76 -6.75
C TYR A 192 19.14 15.32 -6.24
N ASP A 193 20.33 14.73 -6.32
CA ASP A 193 20.56 13.33 -5.95
C ASP A 193 20.30 13.12 -4.44
N ALA A 194 20.70 14.07 -3.59
CA ALA A 194 20.45 14.02 -2.15
C ALA A 194 18.94 14.11 -1.83
N VAL A 195 18.20 15.00 -2.47
CA VAL A 195 16.75 15.09 -2.26
C VAL A 195 16.05 13.84 -2.79
N GLN A 196 16.49 13.31 -3.94
CA GLN A 196 15.95 12.06 -4.47
C GLN A 196 16.19 10.87 -3.53
N SER A 197 17.34 10.79 -2.85
CA SER A 197 17.58 9.74 -1.86
C SER A 197 16.81 9.95 -0.55
N MET A 198 16.55 11.20 -0.15
CA MET A 198 15.68 11.52 1.01
C MET A 198 14.19 11.33 0.71
N ASN A 199 13.77 11.47 -0.55
CA ASN A 199 12.37 11.40 -0.96
C ASN A 199 12.20 10.66 -2.30
N PRO A 200 12.53 9.36 -2.37
CA PRO A 200 12.50 8.61 -3.63
C PRO A 200 11.08 8.47 -4.21
N THR A 201 10.05 8.53 -3.37
CA THR A 201 8.65 8.36 -3.77
C THR A 201 7.92 9.66 -4.08
N CYS A 202 8.61 10.81 -4.05
CA CYS A 202 7.98 12.12 -4.22
C CYS A 202 6.79 12.34 -3.26
N ASP A 203 6.99 12.07 -1.99
CA ASP A 203 6.03 12.39 -0.93
C ASP A 203 5.97 13.91 -0.76
N PRO A 204 4.82 14.56 -0.97
CA PRO A 204 4.68 16.00 -0.80
C PRO A 204 4.87 16.44 0.65
N ASN A 205 4.93 15.55 1.63
CA ASN A 205 5.24 15.89 3.02
C ASN A 205 6.73 15.79 3.38
N SER A 206 7.59 15.41 2.43
CA SER A 206 9.04 15.22 2.64
C SER A 206 9.87 16.28 1.90
N TRP A 207 11.18 16.08 1.82
CA TRP A 207 12.13 16.95 1.13
C TRP A 207 11.81 17.04 -0.36
N GLY A 208 11.98 18.23 -0.94
CA GLY A 208 11.80 18.48 -2.36
C GLY A 208 12.74 19.56 -2.87
N LEU A 209 12.81 19.71 -4.18
CA LEU A 209 13.53 20.81 -4.81
C LEU A 209 12.71 22.09 -4.75
N LEU A 210 13.39 23.23 -4.64
CA LEU A 210 12.77 24.53 -4.83
C LEU A 210 12.59 24.78 -6.33
N SER A 211 11.36 24.72 -6.84
CA SER A 211 11.04 25.19 -8.18
C SER A 211 11.22 26.71 -8.27
N LYS A 212 11.72 27.17 -9.43
CA LYS A 212 12.00 28.58 -9.76
C LYS A 212 11.15 29.01 -10.95
N ASN A 213 10.83 30.31 -11.00
CA ASN A 213 10.08 30.87 -12.12
C ASN A 213 10.98 31.02 -13.36
N PRO A 214 10.44 30.86 -14.58
CA PRO A 214 11.18 31.10 -15.81
C PRO A 214 11.86 32.47 -15.83
N GLY A 215 13.11 32.51 -16.30
CA GLY A 215 13.93 33.71 -16.37
C GLY A 215 14.72 34.04 -15.08
N GLU A 216 14.42 33.39 -13.95
CA GLU A 216 15.27 33.46 -12.76
C GLU A 216 16.55 32.63 -12.96
N GLN A 217 17.56 32.91 -12.12
CA GLN A 217 18.72 32.02 -12.02
C GLN A 217 18.25 30.66 -11.49
N GLN A 218 18.36 29.63 -12.32
CA GLN A 218 17.84 28.30 -12.03
C GLN A 218 18.72 27.21 -12.67
N CYS A 219 18.59 26.00 -12.16
CA CYS A 219 19.34 24.84 -12.61
C CYS A 219 18.42 23.71 -13.08
N THR A 220 18.95 22.91 -14.01
CA THR A 220 18.45 21.59 -14.39
C THR A 220 19.62 20.61 -14.35
N ARG A 221 19.36 19.31 -14.53
CA ARG A 221 20.43 18.30 -14.65
C ARG A 221 21.40 18.59 -15.82
N ASN A 222 20.99 19.45 -16.76
CA ASN A 222 21.73 19.77 -17.98
C ASN A 222 22.52 21.08 -17.91
N GLY A 223 22.19 22.00 -17.01
CA GLY A 223 22.89 23.27 -16.89
C GLY A 223 22.18 24.25 -15.96
N CYS A 224 22.87 25.34 -15.64
CA CYS A 224 22.39 26.44 -14.79
C CYS A 224 22.46 27.77 -15.54
N GLY A 225 21.54 28.69 -15.23
CA GLY A 225 21.48 30.03 -15.80
C GLY A 225 20.06 30.57 -15.82
N SER A 226 19.82 31.60 -16.63
CA SER A 226 18.46 32.07 -16.94
C SER A 226 17.87 31.15 -18.01
N LEU A 227 17.05 30.19 -17.59
CA LEU A 227 16.44 29.21 -18.48
C LEU A 227 14.99 29.62 -18.81
N GLY A 228 14.56 29.34 -20.04
CA GLY A 228 13.20 29.68 -20.51
C GLY A 228 12.11 28.69 -20.09
N GLY A 229 12.45 27.60 -19.40
CA GLY A 229 11.53 26.54 -18.95
C GLY A 229 11.54 26.39 -17.42
N GLU A 230 11.05 25.26 -16.92
CA GLU A 230 11.13 24.94 -15.49
C GLU A 230 12.58 24.70 -15.05
N GLY A 231 12.90 25.12 -13.83
CA GLY A 231 14.20 24.90 -13.23
C GLY A 231 14.12 25.05 -11.72
N PHE A 232 15.24 24.77 -11.06
CA PHE A 232 15.27 24.60 -9.61
C PHE A 232 16.37 25.44 -8.98
N GLY A 233 16.27 25.66 -7.66
CA GLY A 233 17.36 26.22 -6.87
C GLY A 233 18.62 25.36 -6.97
N GLU A 234 19.78 26.02 -7.11
CA GLU A 234 21.09 25.36 -7.17
C GLU A 234 21.51 24.76 -5.82
N ASP A 235 21.14 25.47 -4.75
CA ASP A 235 21.64 25.35 -3.38
C ASP A 235 20.53 25.40 -2.34
N VAL A 236 19.27 25.56 -2.76
CA VAL A 236 18.12 25.63 -1.87
C VAL A 236 17.18 24.45 -2.10
N ILE A 237 16.87 23.74 -1.02
CA ILE A 237 15.87 22.68 -0.98
C ILE A 237 14.69 23.09 -0.10
N THR A 238 13.64 22.28 -0.14
CA THR A 238 12.40 22.52 0.57
C THR A 238 12.01 21.34 1.44
N HIS A 239 11.29 21.59 2.54
CA HIS A 239 10.66 20.54 3.32
C HIS A 239 9.18 20.87 3.56
N GLY A 240 8.32 19.92 3.20
CA GLY A 240 6.86 20.04 3.26
C GLY A 240 6.34 20.85 2.09
N GLY A 241 5.60 20.20 1.19
CA GLY A 241 5.06 20.76 -0.05
C GLY A 241 3.73 21.49 0.10
N TRP A 242 3.18 21.54 1.31
CA TRP A 242 1.97 22.30 1.64
C TRP A 242 2.32 23.52 2.47
N SER A 243 1.55 24.60 2.27
CA SER A 243 1.81 25.88 2.92
C SER A 243 1.79 25.74 4.45
N PRO A 244 2.84 26.20 5.17
CA PRO A 244 4.04 26.86 4.66
C PRO A 244 5.18 25.88 4.35
N ILE A 245 5.70 25.94 3.13
CA ILE A 245 6.95 25.27 2.74
C ILE A 245 8.11 25.90 3.51
N ARG A 246 9.02 25.08 4.06
CA ARG A 246 10.30 25.52 4.64
C ARG A 246 11.39 25.47 3.59
N LEU A 247 12.28 26.45 3.58
CA LEU A 247 13.38 26.57 2.62
C LEU A 247 14.70 26.46 3.37
N TRP A 248 15.62 25.69 2.80
CA TRP A 248 16.92 25.41 3.42
C TRP A 248 18.02 25.71 2.42
N ASP A 249 18.89 26.66 2.75
CA ASP A 249 20.16 26.86 2.06
C ASP A 249 21.14 25.77 2.53
N VAL A 250 21.47 24.88 1.60
CA VAL A 250 22.27 23.68 1.86
C VAL A 250 23.69 23.76 1.31
N ILE A 251 24.01 24.77 0.48
CA ILE A 251 25.35 24.97 -0.06
C ILE A 251 25.71 26.45 0.02
N VAL A 252 26.63 26.78 0.92
CA VAL A 252 27.21 28.12 0.99
C VAL A 252 28.23 28.27 -0.13
N GLY A 253 28.06 29.32 -0.94
CA GLY A 253 28.98 29.61 -2.06
C GLY A 253 28.83 28.64 -3.23
N ALA A 254 27.62 28.19 -3.51
CA ALA A 254 27.35 27.28 -4.63
C ALA A 254 27.93 27.78 -5.96
N GLY A 255 28.57 26.87 -6.68
CA GLY A 255 29.24 27.17 -7.95
C GLY A 255 30.56 27.94 -7.83
N ALA A 256 31.01 28.28 -6.62
CA ALA A 256 32.34 28.87 -6.39
C ALA A 256 33.33 27.84 -5.83
N PRO A 257 34.64 27.96 -6.14
CA PRO A 257 35.67 27.17 -5.46
C PRO A 257 35.62 27.40 -3.94
N GLY A 258 35.61 26.31 -3.18
CA GLY A 258 35.49 26.35 -1.72
C GLY A 258 34.05 26.36 -1.21
N ALA A 259 33.06 26.02 -2.04
CA ALA A 259 31.70 25.79 -1.58
C ALA A 259 31.65 24.79 -0.42
N SER A 260 30.80 25.05 0.56
CA SER A 260 30.68 24.23 1.78
C SER A 260 29.23 23.86 2.06
N LEU A 261 29.01 22.67 2.61
CA LEU A 261 27.68 22.24 3.02
C LEU A 261 27.18 23.04 4.22
N GLY A 262 25.90 23.41 4.16
CA GLY A 262 25.16 24.08 5.22
C GLY A 262 23.79 23.45 5.41
N ALA A 263 23.02 24.02 6.34
CA ALA A 263 21.60 23.75 6.50
C ALA A 263 20.98 24.94 7.23
N SER A 264 20.98 26.09 6.57
CA SER A 264 20.42 27.32 7.14
C SER A 264 18.98 27.48 6.67
N GLU A 265 18.03 27.52 7.61
CA GLU A 265 16.65 27.82 7.24
C GLU A 265 16.56 29.28 6.74
N ILE A 266 15.98 29.44 5.55
CA ILE A 266 15.74 30.75 4.95
C ILE A 266 14.41 31.30 5.50
N PRO A 267 14.38 32.53 6.04
CA PRO A 267 13.17 33.13 6.57
C PRO A 267 11.98 33.16 5.58
N ARG A 268 10.77 32.94 6.13
CA ARG A 268 9.51 32.75 5.40
C ARG A 268 9.08 33.92 4.51
N ASP A 269 9.56 35.13 4.76
CA ASP A 269 9.22 36.38 4.06
C ASP A 269 9.99 36.57 2.76
N THR A 270 11.04 35.79 2.53
CA THR A 270 11.78 35.75 1.26
C THR A 270 11.08 34.91 0.19
N ARG A 271 9.90 34.34 0.50
CA ARG A 271 9.07 33.58 -0.44
C ARG A 271 8.68 34.48 -1.63
N ARG A 272 9.36 34.27 -2.74
CA ARG A 272 8.96 34.82 -4.04
C ARG A 272 7.67 34.11 -4.51
N PRO A 273 6.66 34.85 -4.98
CA PRO A 273 5.49 34.24 -5.62
C PRO A 273 5.95 33.31 -6.76
N GLY A 274 5.64 32.02 -6.68
CA GLY A 274 6.01 31.02 -7.69
C GLY A 274 7.09 30.01 -7.28
N ASN A 275 7.82 30.27 -6.19
CA ASN A 275 8.70 29.26 -5.60
C ASN A 275 7.88 28.18 -4.91
N ASN A 276 7.96 26.95 -5.40
CA ASN A 276 7.17 25.82 -4.90
C ASN A 276 8.05 24.61 -4.60
N TRP A 277 7.55 23.72 -3.76
CA TRP A 277 8.11 22.38 -3.62
C TRP A 277 7.91 21.61 -4.93
N ALA A 278 8.92 20.88 -5.36
CA ALA A 278 8.86 20.08 -6.57
C ALA A 278 9.64 18.76 -6.45
N CYS A 279 9.22 17.78 -7.23
CA CYS A 279 9.81 16.45 -7.28
C CYS A 279 9.84 15.92 -8.72
N PRO A 280 10.86 16.27 -9.51
CA PRO A 280 10.88 16.05 -10.97
C PRO A 280 11.19 14.61 -11.41
N TRP A 281 11.24 13.64 -10.49
CA TRP A 281 11.44 12.21 -10.81
C TRP A 281 10.16 11.38 -10.73
N ARG A 282 9.00 12.04 -10.68
CA ARG A 282 7.67 11.41 -10.84
C ARG A 282 7.02 11.78 -12.16
#